data_AF-A0A7G8PTF5-F1
#
_entry.id   AF-A0A7G8PTF5-F1
#
_cell.length_a   1.000
_cell.length_b   1.000
_cell.length_c   1.000
_cell.angle_alpha   90.00
_cell.angle_beta   90.00
_cell.angle_gamma   90.00
#
_symmetry.space_group_name_H-M   'P 1'
#
loop_
_entity.id
_entity.type
_entity.pdbx_description
1 polymer ?
#
loop_
_entity_poly.entity_id
_entity_poly.type
_entity_poly.pdbx_seq_one_letter_code
_entity_poly.pdbx_strand_id
1 'polypeptide(L)'
;MYTKEFEVRWNDLDANRHLANSSYISYMSHTRLSCFMDGGFGQREMVEFNMGPVVFYEHIYYFKEVFPGKPITVSAQLKGLSEDGMYFSFLQNFYDTEGRNIARGEMMGSWIDLGTRRLRPLPEKMLRIMEGLPRTNDFKVLTKEDTRKYGQYPEHL
;
A
#
# COMPACT_ATOMS: atom_id res chain seq x y z
N MET A 1 5.83 11.85 6.18
CA MET A 1 5.06 11.04 5.21
C MET A 1 5.90 10.83 3.97
N TYR A 2 5.79 9.69 3.27
CA TYR A 2 6.37 9.52 1.93
C TYR A 2 5.36 9.98 0.88
N THR A 3 5.79 10.52 -0.25
CA THR A 3 4.91 10.99 -1.33
C THR A 3 5.46 10.64 -2.70
N LYS A 4 4.57 10.34 -3.64
CA LYS A 4 4.89 10.10 -5.05
C LYS A 4 3.87 10.80 -5.95
N GLU A 5 4.35 11.46 -6.99
CA GLU A 5 3.50 12.11 -8.00
C GLU A 5 3.23 11.18 -9.18
N PHE A 6 2.02 11.29 -9.73
CA PHE A 6 1.58 10.57 -10.91
C PHE A 6 0.92 11.52 -11.90
N GLU A 7 1.32 11.43 -13.16
CA GLU A 7 0.54 11.95 -14.28
C GLU A 7 -0.66 11.02 -14.53
N VAL A 8 -1.85 11.59 -14.66
CA VAL A 8 -3.07 10.85 -15.01
C VAL A 8 -3.11 10.62 -16.52
N ARG A 9 -2.85 9.38 -16.93
CA ARG A 9 -2.72 9.00 -18.35
C ARG A 9 -4.06 8.59 -18.93
N TRP A 10 -4.14 8.55 -20.26
CA TRP A 10 -5.32 8.01 -20.96
C TRP A 10 -5.67 6.57 -20.53
N ASN A 11 -4.66 5.71 -20.34
CA ASN A 11 -4.85 4.34 -19.88
C ASN A 11 -5.33 4.24 -18.42
N ASP A 12 -5.27 5.33 -17.66
CA ASP A 12 -5.73 5.36 -16.27
C ASP A 12 -7.22 5.72 -16.16
N LEU A 13 -7.91 5.98 -17.28
CA LEU A 13 -9.30 6.42 -17.29
C LEU A 13 -10.27 5.26 -17.50
N ASP A 14 -11.48 5.41 -16.95
CA ASP A 14 -12.61 4.54 -17.27
C ASP A 14 -13.59 5.22 -18.26
N ALA A 15 -14.73 4.56 -18.51
CA ALA A 15 -15.76 5.03 -19.43
C ALA A 15 -16.36 6.41 -19.06
N ASN A 16 -16.24 6.84 -17.81
CA ASN A 16 -16.69 8.16 -17.37
C ASN A 16 -15.65 9.26 -17.66
N ARG A 17 -14.47 8.90 -18.16
CA ARG A 17 -13.35 9.80 -18.53
C ARG A 17 -12.63 10.44 -17.35
N HIS A 18 -12.76 9.86 -16.15
CA HIS A 18 -11.98 10.19 -14.97
C HIS A 18 -11.13 8.99 -14.56
N LEU A 19 -10.23 9.19 -13.59
CA LEU A 19 -9.36 8.15 -13.06
C LEU A 19 -10.17 6.92 -12.64
N ALA A 20 -9.85 5.77 -13.23
CA ALA A 20 -10.52 4.51 -12.97
C ALA A 20 -10.26 4.04 -11.54
N ASN A 21 -11.23 3.36 -10.93
CA ASN A 21 -11.09 2.78 -9.60
C ASN A 21 -9.84 1.87 -9.47
N SER A 22 -9.53 1.08 -10.49
CA SER A 22 -8.34 0.23 -10.58
C SER A 22 -7.03 1.02 -10.64
N SER A 23 -7.05 2.22 -11.21
CA SER A 23 -5.88 3.10 -11.26
C SER A 23 -5.57 3.70 -9.89
N TYR A 24 -6.56 4.01 -9.05
CA TYR A 24 -6.30 4.37 -7.65
C TYR A 24 -5.55 3.26 -6.91
N ILE A 25 -5.98 2.01 -7.06
CA ILE A 25 -5.32 0.84 -6.44
C ILE A 25 -3.89 0.67 -6.98
N SER A 26 -3.71 0.83 -8.29
CA SER A 26 -2.39 0.77 -8.93
C SER A 26 -1.44 1.85 -8.39
N TYR A 27 -1.93 3.09 -8.24
CA TYR A 27 -1.13 4.20 -7.73
C TYR A 27 -0.79 4.00 -6.25
N MET A 28 -1.73 3.49 -5.45
CA MET A 28 -1.46 3.10 -4.06
C MET A 28 -0.33 2.06 -3.98
N SER A 29 -0.44 0.98 -4.76
CA SER A 29 0.56 -0.09 -4.78
C SER A 29 1.93 0.40 -5.22
N HIS A 30 1.99 1.19 -6.29
CA HIS A 30 3.24 1.76 -6.78
C HIS A 30 3.86 2.71 -5.74
N THR A 31 3.07 3.55 -5.07
CA THR A 31 3.58 4.44 -4.01
C THR A 31 4.22 3.66 -2.86
N ARG A 32 3.60 2.56 -2.40
CA ARG A 32 4.17 1.70 -1.35
C ARG A 32 5.47 1.04 -1.81
N LEU A 33 5.49 0.48 -3.02
CA LEU A 33 6.69 -0.15 -3.57
C LEU A 33 7.83 0.87 -3.76
N SER A 34 7.55 2.08 -4.24
CA SER A 34 8.55 3.14 -4.33
C SER A 34 9.08 3.54 -2.95
N CYS A 35 8.22 3.63 -1.94
CA CYS A 35 8.62 3.89 -0.56
C CYS A 35 9.62 2.83 -0.04
N PHE A 36 9.41 1.55 -0.36
CA PHE A 36 10.34 0.48 0.02
C PHE A 36 11.64 0.54 -0.78
N MET A 37 11.54 0.75 -2.09
CA MET A 37 12.70 0.82 -3.01
C MET A 37 13.65 1.95 -2.62
N ASP A 38 13.12 3.13 -2.31
CA ASP A 38 13.91 4.29 -1.90
C ASP A 38 14.62 4.04 -0.55
N GLY A 39 14.08 3.14 0.28
CA GLY A 39 14.71 2.63 1.50
C GLY A 39 15.70 1.48 1.30
N GLY A 40 15.93 1.03 0.05
CA GLY A 40 16.82 -0.10 -0.25
C GLY A 40 16.16 -1.48 -0.15
N PHE A 41 14.83 -1.55 -0.13
CA PHE A 41 14.04 -2.78 -0.20
C PHE A 41 13.27 -2.80 -1.53
N GLY A 42 13.94 -3.21 -2.60
CA GLY A 42 13.38 -3.24 -3.94
C GLY A 42 13.20 -4.65 -4.50
N GLN A 43 13.02 -4.71 -5.82
CA GLN A 43 12.82 -5.97 -6.56
C GLN A 43 14.00 -6.94 -6.37
N ARG A 44 15.23 -6.42 -6.30
CA ARG A 44 16.43 -7.25 -6.14
C ARG A 44 16.39 -8.06 -4.84
N GLU A 45 16.05 -7.40 -3.73
CA GLU A 45 15.90 -8.05 -2.43
C GLU A 45 14.71 -9.02 -2.44
N MET A 46 13.57 -8.64 -3.02
CA MET A 46 12.43 -9.55 -3.14
C MET A 46 12.79 -10.86 -3.88
N VAL A 47 13.59 -10.76 -4.95
CA VAL A 47 14.09 -11.94 -5.68
C VAL A 47 15.10 -12.73 -4.85
N GLU A 48 16.07 -12.05 -4.21
CA GLU A 48 17.09 -12.69 -3.36
C GLU A 48 16.46 -13.54 -2.25
N PHE A 49 15.43 -13.02 -1.59
CA PHE A 49 14.73 -13.72 -0.51
C PHE A 49 13.56 -14.60 -0.98
N ASN A 50 13.33 -14.67 -2.30
CA ASN A 50 12.22 -15.36 -2.95
C ASN A 50 10.87 -15.06 -2.28
N MET A 51 10.58 -13.78 -2.07
CA MET A 51 9.41 -13.32 -1.32
C MET A 51 8.71 -12.18 -2.03
N GLY A 52 7.43 -11.96 -1.70
CA GLY A 52 6.66 -10.84 -2.23
C GLY A 52 5.62 -10.31 -1.27
N PRO A 53 5.12 -9.08 -1.47
CA PRO A 53 3.99 -8.58 -0.71
C PRO A 53 2.69 -9.26 -1.16
N VAL A 54 1.79 -9.49 -0.22
CA VAL A 54 0.41 -9.93 -0.47
C VAL A 54 -0.55 -9.02 0.28
N VAL A 55 -1.61 -8.59 -0.40
CA VAL A 55 -2.66 -7.73 0.15
C VAL A 55 -3.79 -8.61 0.68
N PHE A 56 -4.29 -8.32 1.88
CA PHE A 56 -5.48 -9.00 2.43
C PHE A 56 -6.76 -8.25 2.10
N TYR A 57 -6.73 -6.92 2.24
CA TYR A 57 -7.83 -6.04 1.85
C TYR A 57 -7.30 -4.63 1.57
N GLU A 58 -8.08 -3.89 0.79
CA GLU A 58 -7.93 -2.46 0.53
C GLU A 58 -9.31 -1.79 0.67
N HIS A 59 -9.38 -0.72 1.45
CA HIS A 59 -10.55 0.16 1.54
C HIS A 59 -10.18 1.50 0.92
N ILE A 60 -10.97 1.95 -0.06
CA ILE A 60 -10.79 3.26 -0.67
C ILE A 60 -12.04 4.09 -0.46
N TYR A 61 -11.81 5.33 -0.03
CA TYR A 61 -12.81 6.38 0.08
C TYR A 61 -12.53 7.41 -1.02
N TYR A 62 -13.51 7.64 -1.89
CA TYR A 62 -13.43 8.62 -2.97
C TYR A 62 -14.17 9.90 -2.54
N PHE A 63 -13.48 11.03 -2.55
CA PHE A 63 -14.06 12.32 -2.16
C PHE A 63 -14.31 13.23 -3.37
N LYS A 64 -13.46 13.14 -4.39
CA LYS A 64 -13.56 13.93 -5.61
C LYS A 64 -12.97 13.17 -6.80
N GLU A 65 -13.60 13.31 -7.96
CA GLU A 65 -13.10 12.74 -9.22
C GLU A 65 -11.79 13.39 -9.69
N VAL A 66 -11.03 12.66 -10.50
CA VAL A 66 -9.72 13.07 -11.02
C VAL A 66 -9.73 13.00 -12.53
N PHE A 67 -9.43 14.12 -13.18
CA PHE A 67 -9.36 14.23 -14.64
C PHE A 67 -7.92 14.20 -15.16
N PRO A 68 -7.72 13.86 -16.45
CA PRO A 68 -6.41 13.91 -17.09
C PRO A 68 -5.69 15.25 -16.96
N GLY A 69 -4.36 15.19 -17.04
CA GLY A 69 -3.49 16.35 -17.26
C GLY A 69 -2.77 16.85 -16.02
N LYS A 70 -3.49 17.20 -14.94
CA LYS A 70 -2.82 17.64 -13.69
C LYS A 70 -2.29 16.42 -12.92
N PRO A 71 -1.06 16.49 -12.37
CA PRO A 71 -0.54 15.40 -11.56
C PRO A 71 -1.33 15.29 -10.25
N ILE A 72 -1.39 14.07 -9.72
CA ILE A 72 -1.87 13.80 -8.37
C ILE A 72 -0.72 13.29 -7.51
N THR A 73 -0.71 13.73 -6.25
CA THR A 73 0.26 13.25 -5.26
C THR A 73 -0.38 12.17 -4.41
N VAL A 74 0.26 11.02 -4.29
CA VAL A 74 -0.17 9.92 -3.41
C VAL A 74 0.83 9.78 -2.27
N SER A 75 0.33 9.79 -1.04
CA SER A 75 1.16 9.58 0.15
C SER A 75 1.16 8.12 0.61
N ALA A 76 2.17 7.75 1.37
CA ALA A 76 2.22 6.50 2.13
C ALA A 76 2.75 6.76 3.55
N GLN A 77 2.01 6.26 4.52
CA GLN A 77 2.41 6.20 5.93
C GLN A 77 2.07 4.84 6.52
N LEU A 78 2.98 4.32 7.31
CA LEU A 78 2.80 3.07 8.02
C LEU A 78 1.78 3.28 9.14
N LYS A 79 0.64 2.61 9.05
CA LYS A 79 -0.42 2.61 10.06
C LYS A 79 -0.23 1.49 11.08
N GLY A 80 0.52 0.46 10.73
CA GLY A 80 0.89 -0.59 11.66
C GLY A 80 1.90 -1.56 11.08
N LEU A 81 2.64 -2.22 11.97
CA LEU A 81 3.65 -3.22 11.66
C LEU A 81 3.70 -4.24 12.81
N SER A 82 3.74 -5.53 12.53
CA SER A 82 4.01 -6.54 13.57
C SER A 82 5.48 -6.52 13.97
N GLU A 83 5.81 -7.04 15.16
CA GLU A 83 7.20 -7.01 15.68
C GLU A 83 8.22 -7.68 14.74
N ASP A 84 7.79 -8.71 14.02
CA ASP A 84 8.59 -9.47 13.04
C ASP A 84 8.43 -8.96 11.59
N GLY A 85 7.65 -7.90 11.39
CA GLY A 85 7.32 -7.31 10.09
C GLY A 85 6.47 -8.20 9.18
N MET A 86 5.98 -9.34 9.66
CA MET A 86 5.10 -10.25 8.92
C MET A 86 3.85 -9.54 8.42
N TYR A 87 3.20 -8.74 9.28
CA TYR A 87 2.02 -7.96 8.95
C TYR A 87 2.32 -6.47 8.88
N PHE A 88 1.75 -5.79 7.89
CA PHE A 88 1.83 -4.35 7.75
C PHE A 88 0.49 -3.75 7.36
N SER A 89 0.29 -2.49 7.69
CA SER A 89 -0.85 -1.70 7.21
C SER A 89 -0.42 -0.29 6.85
N PHE A 90 -1.05 0.28 5.82
CA PHE A 90 -0.75 1.61 5.32
C PHE A 90 -2.00 2.48 5.29
N LEU A 91 -1.80 3.76 5.59
CA LEU A 91 -2.69 4.85 5.24
C LEU A 91 -2.08 5.59 4.05
N GLN A 92 -2.89 5.83 3.02
CA GLN A 92 -2.50 6.53 1.81
C GLN A 92 -3.54 7.60 1.49
N ASN A 93 -3.10 8.81 1.17
CA ASN A 93 -3.99 9.89 0.77
C ASN A 93 -3.59 10.37 -0.62
N PHE A 94 -4.60 10.78 -1.39
CA PHE A 94 -4.46 11.38 -2.70
C PHE A 94 -4.70 12.87 -2.57
N TYR A 95 -3.81 13.66 -3.15
CA TYR A 95 -3.89 15.11 -3.16
C TYR A 95 -3.87 15.65 -4.58
N ASP A 96 -4.69 16.66 -4.84
CA ASP A 96 -4.60 17.44 -6.06
C ASP A 96 -3.46 18.48 -5.98
N THR A 97 -3.28 19.26 -7.03
CA THR A 97 -2.24 20.29 -7.12
C THR A 97 -2.38 21.43 -6.10
N GLU A 98 -3.53 21.56 -5.46
CA GLU A 98 -3.78 22.54 -4.39
C GLU A 98 -3.61 21.91 -2.99
N GLY A 99 -3.22 20.64 -2.91
CA GLY A 99 -3.06 19.91 -1.65
C GLY A 99 -4.37 19.45 -1.02
N ARG A 100 -5.50 19.50 -1.75
CA ARG A 100 -6.79 19.02 -1.22
C ARG A 100 -6.85 17.50 -1.28
N ASN A 101 -7.35 16.86 -0.23
CA ASN A 101 -7.52 15.42 -0.19
C ASN A 101 -8.71 14.99 -1.06
N ILE A 102 -8.46 14.19 -2.09
CA ILE A 102 -9.46 13.76 -3.08
C ILE A 102 -9.83 12.28 -2.96
N ALA A 103 -8.97 11.48 -2.33
CA ALA A 103 -9.25 10.09 -1.98
C ALA A 103 -8.34 9.61 -0.84
N ARG A 104 -8.79 8.58 -0.12
CA ARG A 104 -8.04 7.94 0.95
C ARG A 104 -8.09 6.43 0.80
N GLY A 105 -6.95 5.78 0.92
CA GLY A 105 -6.80 4.34 0.95
C GLY A 105 -6.29 3.84 2.29
N GLU A 106 -6.88 2.77 2.81
CA GLU A 106 -6.37 2.00 3.94
C GLU A 106 -6.23 0.54 3.54
N MET A 107 -5.13 -0.08 3.92
CA MET A 107 -4.84 -1.44 3.51
C MET A 107 -4.08 -2.21 4.58
N MET A 108 -4.22 -3.53 4.55
CA MET A 108 -3.39 -4.44 5.32
C MET A 108 -2.88 -5.55 4.41
N GLY A 109 -1.65 -5.96 4.66
CA GLY A 109 -1.00 -7.03 3.93
C GLY A 109 0.00 -7.77 4.79
N SER A 110 0.68 -8.70 4.13
CA SER A 110 1.74 -9.52 4.69
C SER A 110 2.77 -9.81 3.63
N TRP A 111 3.81 -10.54 4.00
CA TRP A 111 4.77 -11.11 3.06
C TRP A 111 4.50 -12.59 2.84
N ILE A 112 4.68 -13.06 1.61
CA ILE A 112 4.58 -14.46 1.23
C ILE A 112 5.95 -14.98 0.78
N ASP A 113 6.30 -16.19 1.20
CA ASP A 113 7.36 -16.98 0.60
C ASP A 113 6.89 -17.52 -0.75
N LEU A 114 7.56 -17.19 -1.85
CA LEU A 114 7.12 -17.59 -3.17
C LEU A 114 7.34 -19.08 -3.45
N GLY A 115 8.24 -19.75 -2.71
CA GLY A 115 8.46 -21.19 -2.81
C GLY A 115 7.38 -21.99 -2.07
N THR A 116 7.14 -21.67 -0.81
CA THR A 116 6.17 -22.41 0.03
C THR A 116 4.74 -21.90 -0.09
N ARG A 117 4.54 -20.70 -0.65
CA ARG A 117 3.25 -20.01 -0.75
C ARG A 117 2.59 -19.77 0.62
N ARG A 118 3.41 -19.63 1.66
CA ARG A 118 2.98 -19.34 3.04
C ARG A 118 3.44 -17.96 3.46
N LEU A 119 2.72 -17.37 4.41
CA LEU A 119 3.13 -16.11 5.02
C LEU A 119 4.45 -16.29 5.77
N ARG A 120 5.30 -15.27 5.75
CA ARG A 120 6.59 -15.27 6.45
C ARG A 120 6.92 -13.90 7.05
N PRO A 121 7.72 -13.83 8.12
CA PRO A 121 8.25 -12.58 8.65
C PRO A 121 9.28 -11.97 7.68
N LEU A 122 9.60 -10.69 7.92
CA LEU A 122 10.65 -10.00 7.18
C LEU A 122 12.04 -10.42 7.68
N PRO A 123 13.00 -10.62 6.77
CA PRO A 123 14.41 -10.65 7.15
C PRO A 123 14.83 -9.35 7.84
N GLU A 124 15.72 -9.44 8.82
CA GLU A 124 16.08 -8.34 9.74
C GLU A 124 16.43 -7.03 9.02
N LYS A 125 17.19 -7.12 7.92
CA LYS A 125 17.57 -5.95 7.11
C LYS A 125 16.35 -5.20 6.58
N MET A 126 15.32 -5.90 6.13
CA MET A 126 14.10 -5.28 5.58
C MET A 126 13.13 -4.86 6.67
N LEU A 127 13.11 -5.57 7.81
CA LEU A 127 12.38 -5.12 8.99
C LEU A 127 12.85 -3.72 9.43
N ARG A 128 14.18 -3.51 9.53
CA ARG A 128 14.75 -2.20 9.89
C ARG A 128 14.36 -1.08 8.91
N ILE A 129 14.24 -1.40 7.62
CA ILE A 129 13.77 -0.44 6.60
C ILE A 129 12.30 -0.08 6.85
N MET A 130 11.44 -1.08 7.09
CA MET A 130 10.03 -0.87 7.40
C MET A 130 9.83 -0.06 8.69
N GLU A 131 10.62 -0.32 9.73
CA GLU A 131 10.55 0.40 11.01
C GLU A 131 10.88 1.89 10.90
N GLY A 132 11.75 2.24 9.94
CA GLY A 132 12.16 3.62 9.63
C GLY A 132 11.17 4.39 8.77
N LEU A 133 10.11 3.75 8.26
CA LEU A 133 9.11 4.44 7.43
C LEU A 133 8.29 5.46 8.24
N PRO A 134 7.83 6.55 7.61
CA PRO A 134 6.95 7.51 8.26
C PRO A 134 5.68 6.84 8.78
N ARG A 135 5.38 7.03 10.07
CA ARG A 135 4.21 6.46 10.74
C ARG A 135 3.02 7.41 10.75
N THR A 136 1.81 6.88 10.89
CA THR A 136 0.64 7.68 11.26
C THR A 136 0.65 7.97 12.76
N ASN A 137 -0.13 8.97 13.19
CA ASN A 137 -0.26 9.31 14.61
C ASN A 137 -0.92 8.19 15.43
N ASP A 138 -1.78 7.40 14.79
CA ASP A 138 -2.51 6.26 15.35
C ASP A 138 -1.83 4.91 15.04
N PHE A 139 -0.49 4.91 14.85
CA PHE A 139 0.26 3.70 14.55
C PHE A 139 0.07 2.62 15.63
N LYS A 140 -0.11 1.37 15.19
CA LYS A 140 -0.31 0.21 16.07
C LYS A 140 0.65 -0.94 15.74
N VAL A 141 1.14 -1.65 16.77
CA VAL A 141 1.81 -2.94 16.58
C VAL A 141 0.77 -4.00 16.23
N LEU A 142 0.93 -4.64 15.06
CA LEU A 142 -0.07 -5.56 14.51
C LEU A 142 0.11 -6.98 15.06
N THR A 143 -1.02 -7.66 15.20
CA THR A 143 -1.13 -9.06 15.61
C THR A 143 -1.89 -9.87 14.56
N LYS A 144 -1.96 -11.18 14.73
CA LYS A 144 -2.72 -12.04 13.81
C LYS A 144 -4.21 -11.73 13.85
N GLU A 145 -4.74 -11.34 15.01
CA GLU A 145 -6.13 -10.98 15.24
C GLU A 145 -6.56 -9.79 14.37
N ASP A 146 -5.66 -8.84 14.11
CA ASP A 146 -5.91 -7.69 13.24
C ASP A 146 -6.23 -8.08 11.79
N THR A 147 -5.75 -9.25 11.33
CA THR A 147 -6.04 -9.78 9.99
C THR A 147 -7.51 -10.20 9.82
N ARG A 148 -8.29 -10.25 10.91
CA ARG A 148 -9.70 -10.65 10.95
C ARG A 148 -10.62 -9.54 11.44
N LYS A 149 -10.14 -8.30 11.55
CA LYS A 149 -10.88 -7.18 12.15
C LYS A 149 -12.24 -6.88 11.50
N TYR A 150 -12.48 -7.30 10.25
CA TYR A 150 -13.76 -7.13 9.53
C TYR A 150 -14.64 -8.38 9.47
N GLY A 151 -14.25 -9.46 10.17
CA GLY A 151 -15.04 -10.69 10.22
C GLY A 151 -15.27 -11.36 8.86
N GLN A 152 -14.40 -11.13 7.88
CA GLN A 152 -14.49 -11.73 6.54
C GLN A 152 -13.78 -13.09 6.52
N TYR A 153 -14.50 -14.12 6.07
CA TYR A 153 -14.00 -15.50 5.96
C TYR A 153 -14.31 -16.06 4.57
N PRO A 154 -13.50 -16.99 4.05
CA PRO A 154 -13.83 -17.70 2.82
C PRO A 154 -15.17 -18.43 2.96
N GLU A 155 -16.08 -18.16 2.03
CA GLU A 155 -17.31 -18.94 1.85
C GLU A 155 -17.14 -19.79 0.59
N HIS A 156 -17.37 -21.09 0.73
CA HIS A 156 -17.28 -22.03 -0.39
C HIS A 156 -18.65 -22.20 -1.05
N LEU A 157 -18.65 -22.33 -2.37
CA LEU A 157 -19.86 -22.67 -3.15
C LEU A 157 -20.31 -24.11 -2.88
#